data_AF-A0A534BCL8-F1
#
_entry.id   AF-A0A534BCL8-F1
#
_cell.length_a   1.000
_cell.length_b   1.000
_cell.length_c   1.000
_cell.angle_alpha   90.00
_cell.angle_beta   90.00
_cell.angle_gamma   90.00
#
_symmetry.space_group_name_H-M   'P 1'
#
loop_
_entity.id
_entity.type
_entity.pdbx_description
1 polymer ?
#
loop_
_entity_poly.entity_id
_entity_poly.type
_entity_poly.pdbx_seq_one_letter_code
_entity_poly.pdbx_strand_id
1 'polypeptide(L)'
;MLRAQPLALAHGTSLVEVLVTLLILAFGLLGVAGLQSKMSLAELESYQRAQAVLTLTEMVERMNANRAQVASYVTASALGTGDTQPADCTGIAVGPNRDQCEWSNSLKGAGELCAAATSTGGMQSA
;
A
#
# COMPACT_ATOMS: atom_id res chain seq x y z
N MET A 1 38.62 -37.62 -48.36
CA MET A 1 38.92 -36.87 -47.13
C MET A 1 37.75 -37.06 -46.17
N LEU A 2 37.80 -38.05 -45.26
CA LEU A 2 36.81 -38.20 -44.19
C LEU A 2 37.54 -38.00 -42.85
N ARG A 3 37.15 -36.97 -42.11
CA ARG A 3 37.71 -36.60 -40.81
C ARG A 3 36.87 -37.29 -39.74
N ALA A 4 37.45 -38.27 -39.03
CA ALA A 4 36.80 -38.91 -37.89
C ALA A 4 36.59 -37.87 -36.78
N GLN A 5 35.34 -37.67 -36.36
CA GLN A 5 35.02 -36.85 -35.18
C GLN A 5 35.08 -37.75 -33.95
N PRO A 6 35.80 -37.36 -32.87
CA PRO A 6 35.78 -38.12 -31.63
C PRO A 6 34.41 -38.01 -30.99
N LEU A 7 33.80 -39.16 -30.68
CA LEU A 7 32.62 -39.23 -29.83
C LEU A 7 33.02 -38.79 -28.42
N ALA A 8 32.56 -37.61 -28.00
CA ALA A 8 32.75 -37.14 -26.64
C ALA A 8 32.03 -38.10 -25.68
N LEU A 9 32.78 -38.77 -24.79
CA LEU A 9 32.18 -39.57 -23.72
C LEU A 9 31.38 -38.65 -22.79
N ALA A 10 30.08 -38.92 -22.68
CA ALA A 10 29.24 -38.33 -21.66
C ALA A 10 29.77 -38.78 -20.29
N HIS A 11 30.32 -37.84 -19.52
CA HIS A 11 30.71 -38.08 -18.14
C HIS A 11 29.45 -38.08 -17.29
N GLY A 12 29.12 -39.22 -16.69
CA GLY A 12 27.97 -39.34 -15.79
C GLY A 12 28.16 -38.41 -14.59
N THR A 13 27.19 -37.53 -14.37
CA THR A 13 27.14 -36.63 -13.22
C THR A 13 27.26 -37.45 -11.93
N SER A 14 28.24 -37.12 -11.10
CA SER A 14 28.36 -37.70 -9.76
C SER A 14 27.10 -37.35 -8.94
N LEU A 15 26.62 -38.26 -8.07
CA LEU A 15 25.51 -37.96 -7.15
C LEU A 15 25.82 -36.73 -6.27
N VAL A 16 27.11 -36.53 -5.97
CA VAL A 16 27.61 -35.36 -5.23
C VAL A 16 27.42 -34.06 -6.02
N GLU A 17 27.58 -34.10 -7.35
CA GLU A 17 27.43 -32.93 -8.20
C GLU A 17 25.98 -32.43 -8.20
N VAL A 18 25.02 -33.34 -8.33
CA VAL A 18 23.59 -33.01 -8.22
C VAL A 18 23.28 -32.44 -6.83
N LEU A 19 23.81 -33.03 -5.76
CA LEU A 19 23.56 -32.57 -4.39
C LEU A 19 24.12 -31.15 -4.15
N VAL A 20 25.29 -30.85 -4.72
CA VAL A 20 25.87 -29.49 -4.70
C VAL A 20 25.03 -28.51 -5.51
N THR A 21 24.53 -28.90 -6.69
CA THR A 21 23.63 -28.02 -7.47
C THR A 21 22.34 -27.71 -6.71
N LEU A 22 21.73 -28.71 -6.06
CA LEU A 22 20.53 -28.51 -5.25
C LEU A 22 20.80 -27.62 -4.05
N LEU A 23 21.98 -27.74 -3.42
CA LEU A 23 22.39 -26.86 -2.32
C LEU A 23 22.50 -25.40 -2.78
N ILE A 24 23.19 -25.16 -3.90
CA ILE A 24 23.33 -23.82 -4.48
C ILE A 24 21.96 -23.24 -4.84
N LEU A 25 21.08 -24.03 -5.46
CA LEU A 25 19.73 -23.63 -5.82
C LEU A 25 18.89 -23.30 -4.58
N ALA A 26 18.97 -24.11 -3.52
CA ALA A 26 18.25 -23.86 -2.28
C ALA A 26 18.60 -22.51 -1.67
N PHE A 27 19.90 -22.17 -1.59
CA PHE A 27 20.34 -20.85 -1.12
C PHE A 27 19.90 -19.72 -2.06
N GLY A 28 19.96 -19.94 -3.37
CA GLY A 28 19.48 -18.97 -4.37
C GLY A 28 17.99 -18.64 -4.21
N LEU A 29 17.15 -19.66 -4.05
CA LEU A 29 15.71 -19.51 -3.87
C LEU A 29 15.34 -18.85 -2.53
N LEU A 30 16.06 -19.19 -1.45
CA LEU A 30 15.90 -18.50 -0.16
C LEU A 30 16.27 -17.02 -0.26
N GLY A 31 17.31 -16.67 -1.03
CA GLY A 31 17.68 -15.29 -1.32
C GLY A 31 16.57 -14.52 -2.06
N VAL A 32 15.96 -15.14 -3.09
CA VAL A 32 14.84 -14.54 -3.84
C VAL A 32 13.61 -14.38 -2.95
N ALA A 33 13.26 -15.39 -2.14
CA ALA A 33 12.14 -15.30 -1.20
C ALA A 33 12.32 -14.15 -0.19
N GLY A 34 13.54 -13.96 0.31
CA GLY A 34 13.88 -12.83 1.18
C GLY A 34 13.73 -11.48 0.48
N LEU A 35 14.14 -11.36 -0.78
CA LEU A 35 13.96 -10.15 -1.56
C LEU A 35 12.47 -9.87 -1.85
N GLN A 36 11.70 -10.90 -2.19
CA GLN A 36 10.27 -10.78 -2.47
C GLN A 36 9.50 -10.25 -1.25
N SER A 37 9.82 -10.74 -0.04
CA SER A 37 9.22 -10.21 1.18
C SER A 37 9.51 -8.73 1.39
N LYS A 38 10.76 -8.29 1.16
CA LYS A 38 11.12 -6.86 1.25
C LYS A 38 10.43 -6.01 0.20
N MET A 39 10.30 -6.51 -1.02
CA MET A 39 9.59 -5.83 -2.10
C MET A 39 8.12 -5.62 -1.74
N SER A 40 7.45 -6.65 -1.25
CA SER A 40 6.05 -6.55 -0.80
C SER A 40 5.87 -5.49 0.31
N LEU A 41 6.79 -5.43 1.28
CA LEU A 41 6.75 -4.40 2.32
C LEU A 41 6.95 -2.98 1.75
N ALA A 42 7.90 -2.81 0.83
CA ALA A 42 8.14 -1.53 0.17
C ALA A 42 6.94 -1.08 -0.69
N GLU A 43 6.26 -2.02 -1.34
CA GLU A 43 5.03 -1.75 -2.09
C GLU A 43 3.92 -1.24 -1.18
N LEU A 44 3.70 -1.85 -0.02
CA LEU A 44 2.69 -1.39 0.95
C LEU A 44 2.98 0.03 1.44
N GLU A 45 4.23 0.34 1.78
CA GLU A 45 4.63 1.69 2.20
C GLU A 45 4.41 2.72 1.08
N SER A 46 4.80 2.38 -0.15
CA SER A 46 4.60 3.24 -1.32
C SER A 46 3.10 3.46 -1.59
N TYR A 47 2.29 2.40 -1.50
CA TYR A 47 0.85 2.47 -1.71
C TYR A 47 0.18 3.39 -0.68
N GLN A 48 0.53 3.25 0.60
CA GLN A 48 0.02 4.13 1.64
C GLN A 48 0.39 5.60 1.37
N ARG A 49 1.63 5.89 0.99
CA ARG A 49 2.03 7.26 0.64
C ARG A 49 1.25 7.81 -0.55
N ALA A 50 1.05 7.01 -1.59
CA ALA A 50 0.28 7.41 -2.76
C ALA A 50 -1.17 7.72 -2.39
N GLN A 51 -1.80 6.87 -1.57
CA GLN A 51 -3.17 7.08 -1.11
C GLN A 51 -3.30 8.36 -0.28
N ALA A 52 -2.34 8.65 0.60
CA ALA A 52 -2.34 9.89 1.38
C ALA A 52 -2.29 11.13 0.47
N VAL A 53 -1.45 11.09 -0.56
CA VAL A 53 -1.33 12.18 -1.54
C VAL A 53 -2.62 12.34 -2.35
N LEU A 54 -3.26 11.25 -2.76
CA LEU A 54 -4.54 11.28 -3.48
C LEU A 54 -5.64 11.91 -2.63
N THR A 55 -5.76 11.48 -1.36
CA THR A 55 -6.74 12.06 -0.42
C THR A 55 -6.49 13.55 -0.18
N LEU A 56 -5.24 13.97 -0.01
CA LEU A 56 -4.90 15.40 0.12
C LEU A 56 -5.22 16.19 -1.16
N THR A 57 -5.01 15.58 -2.33
CA THR A 57 -5.33 16.21 -3.62
C THR A 57 -6.84 16.45 -3.73
N GLU A 58 -7.67 15.46 -3.37
CA GLU A 58 -9.13 15.60 -3.33
C GLU A 58 -9.58 16.73 -2.39
N MET A 59 -8.97 16.84 -1.20
CA MET A 59 -9.26 17.92 -0.25
C MET A 59 -9.00 19.30 -0.87
N VAL A 60 -7.87 19.46 -1.55
CA VAL A 60 -7.47 20.72 -2.21
C VAL A 60 -8.40 21.04 -3.39
N GLU A 61 -8.79 20.05 -4.18
CA GLU A 61 -9.74 20.23 -5.28
C GLU A 61 -11.10 20.70 -4.78
N ARG A 62 -11.60 20.13 -3.68
CA ARG A 62 -12.88 20.53 -3.07
C ARG A 62 -12.83 21.94 -2.47
N MET A 63 -11.72 22.31 -1.82
CA MET A 63 -11.50 23.70 -1.37
C MET A 63 -11.47 24.68 -2.54
N ASN A 64 -10.84 24.30 -3.66
CA ASN A 64 -10.81 25.11 -4.87
C ASN A 64 -12.19 25.21 -5.54
N ALA A 65 -12.99 24.14 -5.55
CA ALA A 65 -14.35 24.18 -6.05
C ALA A 65 -15.25 25.11 -5.20
N ASN A 66 -14.99 25.19 -3.89
CA ASN A 66 -15.74 26.01 -2.94
C ASN A 66 -14.99 27.29 -2.51
N ARG A 67 -14.23 27.94 -3.42
CA ARG A 67 -13.42 29.13 -3.09
C ARG A 67 -14.18 30.24 -2.38
N ALA A 68 -15.46 30.43 -2.72
CA ALA A 68 -16.30 31.46 -2.10
C ALA A 68 -16.50 31.25 -0.58
N GLN A 69 -16.22 30.06 -0.06
CA GLN A 69 -16.38 29.66 1.34
C GLN A 69 -15.03 29.25 1.97
N VAL A 70 -13.90 29.70 1.42
CA VAL A 70 -12.56 29.26 1.86
C VAL A 70 -12.31 29.48 3.35
N ALA A 71 -12.85 30.56 3.93
CA ALA A 71 -12.72 30.87 5.35
C ALA A 71 -13.36 29.79 6.25
N SER A 72 -14.39 29.09 5.76
CA SER A 72 -15.07 28.03 6.49
C SER A 72 -14.26 26.73 6.56
N TYR A 73 -13.19 26.58 5.77
CA TYR A 73 -12.28 25.44 5.86
C TYR A 73 -11.22 25.57 6.97
N VAL A 74 -11.09 26.76 7.58
CA VAL A 74 -10.17 26.98 8.69
C VAL A 74 -10.77 26.39 9.97
N THR A 75 -10.15 25.34 10.52
CA THR A 75 -10.59 24.70 11.77
C THR A 75 -9.74 25.19 12.95
N ALA A 76 -10.38 25.39 14.10
CA ALA A 76 -9.68 25.76 15.34
C ALA A 76 -8.96 24.57 16.00
N SER A 77 -9.42 23.35 15.69
CA SER A 77 -8.87 22.09 16.17
C SER A 77 -8.56 21.17 14.98
N ALA A 78 -7.64 20.23 15.17
CA ALA A 78 -7.35 19.21 14.16
C ALA A 78 -8.58 18.32 13.92
N LEU A 79 -8.80 17.96 12.66
CA LEU A 79 -9.79 16.96 12.25
C LEU A 79 -9.20 15.55 12.38
N GLY A 80 -10.05 14.55 12.65
CA GLY A 80 -9.66 13.16 12.83
C GLY A 80 -9.88 12.68 14.27
N THR A 81 -9.00 11.80 14.75
CA THR A 81 -9.15 11.16 16.06
C THR A 81 -9.27 12.18 17.19
N GLY A 82 -10.35 12.10 17.97
CA GLY A 82 -10.61 12.98 19.11
C GLY A 82 -11.36 14.27 18.76
N ASP A 83 -11.72 14.50 17.50
CA ASP A 83 -12.64 15.58 17.14
C ASP A 83 -14.11 15.24 17.46
N THR A 84 -14.99 16.22 17.28
CA THR A 84 -16.44 16.09 17.52
C THR A 84 -17.26 16.00 16.23
N GLN A 85 -16.65 15.62 15.11
CA GLN A 85 -17.36 15.44 13.85
C GLN A 85 -18.26 14.19 13.92
N PRO A 86 -19.48 14.24 13.36
CA PRO A 86 -20.38 13.10 13.38
C PRO A 86 -19.87 11.96 12.47
N ALA A 87 -20.24 10.73 12.81
CA ALA A 87 -19.92 9.56 11.98
C ALA A 87 -20.70 9.53 10.65
N ASP A 88 -21.87 10.16 10.61
CA ASP A 88 -22.71 10.30 9.42
C ASP A 88 -22.73 11.76 8.95
N CYS A 89 -22.30 11.98 7.71
CA CYS A 89 -22.24 13.30 7.08
C CYS A 89 -23.40 13.57 6.11
N THR A 90 -24.30 12.61 5.89
CA THR A 90 -25.36 12.70 4.86
C THR A 90 -26.42 13.78 5.17
N GLY A 91 -26.66 14.06 6.45
CA GLY A 91 -27.55 15.13 6.91
C GLY A 91 -26.96 16.54 6.82
N ILE A 92 -25.69 16.68 6.44
CA ILE A 92 -25.01 17.98 6.32
C ILE A 92 -25.16 18.48 4.88
N ALA A 93 -25.50 19.75 4.71
CA ALA A 93 -25.58 20.38 3.39
C ALA A 93 -24.23 20.32 2.66
N VAL A 94 -24.26 20.20 1.33
CA VAL A 94 -23.05 20.22 0.48
C VAL A 94 -22.25 21.49 0.76
N GLY A 95 -20.95 21.36 1.03
CA GLY A 95 -20.06 22.48 1.31
C GLY A 95 -19.06 22.17 2.43
N PRO A 96 -18.38 23.21 2.95
CA PRO A 96 -17.21 23.04 3.83
C PRO A 96 -17.47 22.18 5.07
N ASN A 97 -18.65 22.31 5.70
CA ASN A 97 -18.97 21.54 6.90
C ASN A 97 -19.12 20.03 6.60
N ARG A 98 -19.67 19.67 5.43
CA ARG A 98 -19.77 18.27 5.04
C ARG A 98 -18.41 17.72 4.65
N ASP A 99 -17.62 18.51 3.93
CA ASP A 99 -16.25 18.18 3.56
C ASP A 99 -15.40 17.86 4.81
N GLN A 100 -15.43 18.72 5.84
CA GLN A 100 -14.73 18.50 7.10
C GLN A 100 -15.16 17.22 7.84
N CYS A 101 -16.46 16.90 7.82
CA CYS A 101 -16.99 15.67 8.39
C CYS A 101 -16.47 14.43 7.65
N GLU A 102 -16.54 14.43 6.32
CA GLU A 102 -16.07 13.32 5.48
C GLU A 102 -14.55 13.11 5.62
N TRP A 103 -13.79 14.20 5.65
CA TRP A 103 -12.34 14.17 5.86
C TRP A 103 -11.98 13.64 7.24
N SER A 104 -12.67 14.07 8.30
CA SER A 104 -12.52 13.50 9.64
C SER A 104 -12.72 11.98 9.62
N ASN A 105 -13.77 11.50 8.96
CA ASN A 105 -14.08 10.07 8.92
C ASN A 105 -13.04 9.27 8.12
N SER A 106 -12.53 9.85 7.04
CA SER A 106 -11.39 9.30 6.30
C SER A 106 -10.13 9.22 7.17
N LEU A 107 -9.79 10.29 7.89
CA LEU A 107 -8.61 10.37 8.77
C LEU A 107 -8.70 9.46 10.00
N LYS A 108 -9.91 9.21 10.52
CA LYS A 108 -10.14 8.23 11.59
C LYS A 108 -9.99 6.79 11.13
N GLY A 109 -9.89 6.55 9.82
CA GLY A 109 -9.83 5.21 9.25
C GLY A 109 -11.19 4.50 9.31
N ALA A 110 -12.29 5.22 9.08
CA ALA A 110 -13.62 4.61 9.00
C ALA A 110 -13.73 3.49 7.94
N GLY A 111 -12.78 3.43 7.00
CA GLY A 111 -12.68 2.37 5.99
C GLY A 111 -11.95 1.10 6.44
N GLU A 112 -11.23 1.11 7.56
CA GLU A 112 -10.47 -0.04 8.07
C GLU A 112 -10.95 -0.34 9.51
N LEU A 113 -11.86 -1.31 9.62
CA LEU A 113 -12.40 -1.75 10.91
C LEU A 113 -11.69 -3.02 11.33
N CYS A 114 -11.16 -3.05 12.56
CA CYS A 114 -10.88 -4.31 13.23
C CYS A 114 -12.20 -5.06 13.46
N ALA A 115 -12.15 -6.39 13.60
CA ALA A 115 -13.32 -7.24 13.85
C ALA A 115 -14.17 -6.85 15.09
N ALA A 116 -13.68 -5.91 15.91
CA ALA A 116 -14.36 -5.30 17.05
C ALA A 116 -15.02 -3.93 16.73
N ALA A 117 -15.19 -3.55 15.46
CA ALA A 117 -15.75 -2.26 15.00
C ALA A 117 -14.96 -1.00 15.45
N THR A 118 -13.72 -1.19 15.89
CA THR A 118 -12.77 -0.10 16.17
C THR A 118 -12.01 0.21 14.89
N SER A 119 -12.05 1.47 14.45
CA SER A 119 -11.23 1.95 13.34
C SER A 119 -9.75 1.80 13.69
N THR A 120 -9.00 1.08 12.86
CA THR A 120 -7.57 0.80 13.11
C THR A 120 -6.65 1.90 12.64
N GLY A 121 -7.18 2.99 12.10
CA GLY A 121 -6.38 4.07 11.55
C GLY A 121 -5.54 3.56 10.38
N GLY A 122 -6.21 3.24 9.27
CA GLY A 122 -5.59 2.93 7.99
C GLY A 122 -6.32 3.66 6.88
N MET A 123 -5.60 4.08 5.85
CA MET A 123 -6.25 4.45 4.59
C MET A 123 -6.79 3.18 3.95
N GLN A 124 -8.02 3.24 3.46
CA GLN A 124 -8.74 2.12 2.86
C GLN A 124 -7.84 1.36 1.87
N SER A 125 -7.52 0.11 2.21
CA SER A 125 -6.92 -0.83 1.27
C SER A 125 -8.02 -1.24 0.28
N ALA A 126 -7.75 -1.03 -1.01
CA ALA A 126 -8.67 -1.43 -2.08
C ALA A 126 -8.87 -2.94 -2.13
#